data_AF-A0A1A8R9F6-F1
#
_entry.id   AF-A0A1A8R9F6-F1
#
_cell.length_a   1.000
_cell.length_b   1.000
_cell.length_c   1.000
_cell.angle_alpha   90.00
_cell.angle_beta   90.00
_cell.angle_gamma   90.00
#
_symmetry.space_group_name_H-M   'P 1'
#
loop_
_entity.id
_entity.type
_entity.pdbx_description
1 polymer ?
#
loop_
_entity_poly.entity_id
_entity_poly.type
_entity_poly.pdbx_seq_one_letter_code
_entity_poly.pdbx_strand_id
1 'polypeptide(L)'
;MFATDLTGERMLHFPTLRKATSPPKVTAEMTGLVAKLKDNFTSRLEDLSLPTEAMQLTKDPFAAIAEETLSIKAKEVVSSIDEGQFLLELVDMQSSLTMPQELRTNGPAKFWSQINAHQFPNLKNVAVTVLSMFGSTYICESSFSHMNAIKTNLRSSLTESTLHYCLRIALSS
;
A
#
# COMPACT_ATOMS: atom_id res chain seq x y z
N MET A 1 1.50 -10.20 17.57
CA MET A 1 0.04 -10.15 17.76
C MET A 1 -0.59 -11.55 17.70
N PHE A 2 -0.62 -12.24 16.55
CA PHE A 2 -1.26 -13.56 16.46
C PHE A 2 -0.55 -14.68 17.25
N ALA A 3 0.78 -14.75 17.20
CA ALA A 3 1.54 -15.72 17.98
C ALA A 3 1.37 -15.52 19.50
N THR A 4 1.42 -14.26 19.94
CA THR A 4 1.20 -13.86 21.34
C THR A 4 -0.23 -14.13 21.83
N ASP A 5 -1.23 -14.03 20.94
CA ASP A 5 -2.63 -14.31 21.25
C ASP A 5 -2.92 -15.82 21.37
N LEU A 6 -2.17 -16.65 20.63
CA LEU A 6 -2.16 -18.11 20.80
C LEU A 6 -1.47 -18.50 22.12
N THR A 7 -0.25 -18.03 22.38
CA THR A 7 0.49 -18.41 23.60
C THR A 7 -0.16 -17.88 24.89
N GLY A 8 -0.90 -16.78 24.80
CA GLY A 8 -1.63 -16.21 25.93
C GLY A 8 -3.00 -16.84 26.18
N GLU A 9 -3.40 -17.87 25.42
CA GLU A 9 -4.69 -18.60 25.49
C GLU A 9 -5.96 -17.73 25.36
N ARG A 10 -5.82 -16.43 25.06
CA ARG A 10 -6.96 -15.51 24.89
C ARG A 10 -7.69 -15.74 23.58
N MET A 11 -6.97 -16.18 22.54
CA MET A 11 -7.50 -16.56 21.22
C MET A 11 -8.48 -15.53 20.64
N LEU A 12 -8.23 -14.24 20.85
CA LEU A 12 -9.12 -13.16 20.43
C LEU A 12 -9.29 -13.10 18.92
N HIS A 13 -8.21 -13.41 18.19
CA HIS A 13 -8.16 -13.39 16.73
C HIS A 13 -8.42 -14.78 16.11
N PHE A 14 -8.72 -15.79 16.92
CA PHE A 14 -9.02 -17.15 16.49
C PHE A 14 -10.43 -17.58 16.94
N PRO A 15 -11.50 -16.93 16.42
CA PRO A 15 -12.87 -17.13 16.90
C PRO A 15 -13.36 -18.57 16.75
N THR A 16 -12.88 -19.31 15.76
CA THR A 16 -13.20 -20.74 15.59
C THR A 16 -12.54 -21.60 16.67
N LEU A 17 -11.27 -21.34 17.00
CA LEU A 17 -10.56 -22.05 18.09
C LEU A 17 -11.21 -21.73 19.44
N ARG A 18 -11.57 -20.47 19.68
CA ARG A 18 -12.22 -20.04 20.92
C ARG A 18 -13.59 -20.68 21.16
N LYS A 19 -14.27 -21.11 20.11
CA LYS A 19 -15.59 -21.78 20.16
C LYS A 19 -15.50 -23.29 20.35
N ALA A 20 -14.30 -23.89 20.34
CA ALA A 20 -14.16 -25.32 20.53
C ALA A 20 -14.65 -25.74 21.93
N THR A 21 -15.34 -26.88 21.99
CA THR A 21 -16.02 -27.40 23.18
C THR A 21 -15.07 -27.90 24.28
N SER A 22 -13.81 -28.14 23.94
CA SER A 22 -12.71 -28.36 24.88
C SER A 22 -11.70 -27.22 24.75
N PRO A 23 -11.02 -26.81 25.83
CA PRO A 23 -9.98 -25.79 25.74
C PRO A 23 -8.95 -26.24 24.70
N PRO A 24 -8.76 -25.50 23.59
CA PRO A 24 -7.82 -25.89 22.56
C PRO A 24 -6.41 -25.90 23.17
N LYS A 25 -5.76 -27.06 23.19
CA LYS A 25 -4.37 -27.12 23.60
C LYS A 25 -3.53 -26.53 22.48
N VAL A 26 -2.98 -25.34 22.71
CA VAL A 26 -2.08 -24.69 21.77
C VAL A 26 -0.81 -25.54 21.68
N THR A 27 -0.54 -26.07 20.48
CA THR A 27 0.64 -26.91 20.24
C THR A 27 1.81 -26.08 19.74
N ALA A 28 3.01 -26.64 19.84
CA ALA A 28 4.21 -26.04 19.27
C ALA A 28 4.13 -25.93 17.74
N GLU A 29 3.40 -26.83 17.06
CA GLU A 29 3.21 -26.72 15.62
C GLU A 29 2.35 -25.51 15.24
N MET A 30 1.30 -25.21 16.02
CA MET A 30 0.41 -24.06 15.75
C MET A 30 1.15 -22.73 15.87
N THR A 31 1.93 -22.55 16.94
CA THR A 31 2.75 -21.35 17.14
C THR A 31 3.89 -21.27 16.12
N GLY A 32 4.52 -22.41 15.80
CA GLY A 32 5.53 -22.50 14.75
C GLY A 32 4.99 -22.11 13.36
N LEU A 33 3.75 -22.49 13.04
CA LEU A 33 3.11 -22.13 11.77
C LEU A 33 2.80 -20.63 11.71
N VAL A 34 2.28 -20.04 12.79
CA VAL A 34 2.03 -18.58 12.84
C VAL A 34 3.32 -17.78 12.77
N ALA A 35 4.42 -18.27 13.38
CA ALA A 35 5.74 -17.65 13.25
C ALA A 35 6.23 -17.70 11.80
N LYS A 36 6.16 -18.87 11.14
CA LYS A 36 6.53 -19.01 9.73
C LYS A 36 5.69 -18.12 8.81
N LEU A 37 4.39 -18.01 9.05
CA LEU A 37 3.52 -17.11 8.29
C LEU A 37 3.95 -15.66 8.49
N LYS A 38 4.21 -15.23 9.72
CA LYS A 38 4.71 -13.89 10.01
C LYS A 38 5.98 -13.61 9.22
N ASP A 39 6.97 -14.51 9.27
CA ASP A 39 8.23 -14.32 8.57
C ASP A 39 8.04 -14.29 7.05
N ASN A 40 7.17 -15.15 6.52
CA ASN A 40 6.84 -15.18 5.10
C ASN A 40 6.19 -13.87 4.62
N PHE A 41 5.20 -13.35 5.36
CA PHE A 41 4.57 -12.07 5.01
C PHE A 41 5.53 -10.90 5.18
N THR A 42 6.36 -10.91 6.23
CA THR A 42 7.34 -9.84 6.48
C THR A 42 8.34 -9.79 5.33
N SER A 43 8.92 -10.92 4.93
CA SER A 43 9.86 -10.99 3.81
C SER A 43 9.21 -10.63 2.46
N ARG A 44 7.96 -11.04 2.22
CA ARG A 44 7.27 -10.74 0.95
C ARG A 44 6.83 -9.29 0.81
N LEU A 45 6.64 -8.59 1.92
CA LEU A 45 6.14 -7.21 1.96
C LEU A 45 7.21 -6.21 2.41
N GLU A 46 8.46 -6.65 2.57
CA GLU A 46 9.58 -5.80 3.01
C GLU A 46 9.77 -4.62 2.05
N ASP A 47 9.77 -4.90 0.75
CA ASP A 47 9.89 -3.89 -0.32
C ASP A 47 8.67 -2.96 -0.44
N LEU A 48 7.55 -3.30 0.20
CA LEU A 48 6.31 -2.51 0.23
C LEU A 48 6.18 -1.71 1.53
N SER A 49 7.16 -1.79 2.42
CA SER A 49 7.18 -1.04 3.67
C SER A 49 7.38 0.45 3.38
N LEU A 50 6.32 1.23 3.56
CA LEU A 50 6.39 2.68 3.45
C LEU A 50 6.74 3.34 4.79
N PRO A 51 7.60 4.37 4.79
CA PRO A 51 7.78 5.22 5.95
C PRO A 51 6.44 5.80 6.42
N THR A 52 6.20 5.73 7.72
CA THR A 52 4.94 6.20 8.32
C THR A 52 4.75 7.69 8.09
N GLU A 53 5.84 8.45 8.08
CA GLU A 53 5.91 9.88 7.83
C GLU A 53 5.41 10.21 6.42
N ALA A 54 5.86 9.47 5.41
CA ALA A 54 5.40 9.63 4.04
C ALA A 54 3.91 9.31 3.90
N MET A 55 3.43 8.26 4.58
CA MET A 55 2.00 7.93 4.61
C MET A 55 1.17 9.04 5.29
N GLN A 56 1.63 9.57 6.42
CA GLN A 56 0.96 10.65 7.14
C GLN A 56 0.92 11.94 6.30
N LEU A 57 2.04 12.30 5.65
CA LEU A 57 2.11 13.40 4.70
C LEU A 57 1.07 13.27 3.59
N THR A 58 0.92 12.08 3.00
CA THR A 58 -0.08 11.90 1.93
C THR A 58 -1.51 12.00 2.43
N LYS A 59 -1.76 11.65 3.69
CA LYS A 59 -3.08 11.75 4.29
C LYS A 59 -3.42 13.19 4.63
N ASP A 60 -2.48 13.90 5.23
CA ASP A 60 -2.64 15.28 5.66
C ASP A 60 -1.28 16.02 5.68
N PRO A 61 -0.92 16.72 4.59
CA PRO A 61 0.32 17.48 4.54
C PRO A 61 0.28 18.72 5.45
N PHE A 62 -0.88 19.16 5.93
CA PHE A 62 -1.01 20.34 6.79
C PHE A 62 -0.75 20.03 8.26
N ALA A 63 -0.80 18.75 8.64
CA ALA A 63 -0.39 18.28 9.96
C ALA A 63 1.09 17.88 10.04
N ALA A 64 1.78 17.82 8.89
CA ALA A 64 3.18 17.41 8.81
C ALA A 64 4.13 18.52 9.31
N ILE A 65 5.24 18.13 9.93
CA ILE A 65 6.31 19.07 10.31
C ILE A 65 7.35 19.06 9.19
N ALA A 66 7.63 20.24 8.61
CA ALA A 66 8.63 20.40 7.56
C ALA A 66 10.06 20.36 8.14
N GLU A 67 10.54 19.14 8.44
CA GLU A 67 11.86 18.89 9.02
C GLU A 67 12.66 17.86 8.22
N GLU A 68 13.97 17.81 8.47
CA GLU A 68 14.93 16.91 7.81
C GLU A 68 14.51 15.43 7.87
N THR A 69 13.92 14.99 8.98
CA THR A 69 13.46 13.60 9.10
C THR A 69 12.41 13.27 8.04
N LEU A 70 11.48 14.19 7.77
CA LEU A 70 10.44 13.98 6.77
C LEU A 70 11.03 13.93 5.35
N SER A 71 11.99 14.78 5.02
CA SER A 71 12.61 14.79 3.68
C SER A 71 13.41 13.52 3.42
N ILE A 72 14.13 13.01 4.43
CA ILE A 72 14.84 11.73 4.36
C ILE A 72 13.85 10.60 4.09
N LYS A 73 12.72 10.56 4.84
CA LYS A 73 11.68 9.55 4.64
C LYS A 73 10.97 9.67 3.30
N ALA A 74 10.75 10.87 2.79
CA ALA A 74 10.21 11.07 1.46
C ALA A 74 11.17 10.55 0.37
N LYS A 75 12.48 10.72 0.56
CA LYS A 75 13.52 10.26 -0.37
C LYS A 75 13.72 8.74 -0.36
N GLU A 76 13.46 8.08 0.77
CA GLU A 76 13.35 6.62 0.84
C GLU A 76 12.23 6.09 -0.08
N VAL A 77 11.12 6.83 -0.23
CA VAL A 77 10.03 6.47 -1.15
C VAL A 77 10.35 6.81 -2.60
N VAL A 78 10.90 8.00 -2.83
CA VAL A 78 11.23 8.50 -4.17
C VAL A 78 12.65 9.04 -4.17
N SER A 79 13.61 8.23 -4.60
CA SER A 79 15.05 8.54 -4.53
C SER A 79 15.47 9.75 -5.38
N SER A 80 14.65 10.16 -6.35
CA SER A 80 14.93 11.27 -7.27
C SER A 80 14.50 12.64 -6.75
N ILE A 81 13.88 12.76 -5.57
CA ILE A 81 13.44 14.07 -5.07
C ILE A 81 14.62 14.92 -4.60
N ASP A 82 14.46 16.23 -4.74
CA ASP A 82 15.31 17.22 -4.07
C ASP A 82 14.72 17.54 -2.70
N GLU A 83 15.45 17.21 -1.63
CA GLU A 83 14.98 17.33 -0.24
C GLU A 83 14.75 18.80 0.16
N GLY A 84 15.60 19.71 -0.31
CA GLY A 84 15.48 21.14 0.00
C GLY A 84 14.25 21.74 -0.68
N GLN A 85 14.06 21.44 -1.98
CA GLN A 85 12.86 21.86 -2.71
C GLN A 85 11.60 21.21 -2.15
N PHE A 86 11.66 19.93 -1.77
CA PHE A 86 10.54 19.25 -1.12
C PHE A 86 10.08 19.96 0.16
N LEU A 87 11.00 20.38 1.02
CA LEU A 87 10.66 21.11 2.25
C LEU A 87 10.11 22.50 1.94
N LEU A 88 10.66 23.21 0.95
CA LEU A 88 10.15 24.51 0.52
C LEU A 88 8.73 24.40 -0.08
N GLU A 89 8.49 23.39 -0.91
CA GLU A 89 7.17 23.06 -1.44
C GLU A 89 6.17 22.79 -0.32
N LEU A 90 6.57 22.07 0.73
CA LEU A 90 5.70 21.78 1.87
C LEU A 90 5.33 23.04 2.64
N VAL A 91 6.30 23.90 2.92
CA VAL A 91 6.06 25.19 3.58
C VAL A 91 5.14 26.07 2.74
N ASP A 92 5.37 26.14 1.42
CA ASP A 92 4.51 26.91 0.50
C ASP A 92 3.08 26.35 0.50
N MET A 93 2.92 25.02 0.40
CA MET A 93 1.61 24.36 0.45
C MET A 93 0.89 24.67 1.77
N GLN A 94 1.59 24.55 2.90
CA GLN A 94 1.05 24.80 4.24
C GLN A 94 0.68 26.26 4.49
N SER A 95 1.27 27.20 3.75
CA SER A 95 0.91 28.62 3.81
C SER A 95 -0.45 28.93 3.13
N SER A 96 -0.97 28.02 2.32
CA SER A 96 -2.24 28.21 1.63
C SER A 96 -3.44 28.12 2.56
N LEU A 97 -4.37 29.07 2.42
CA LEU A 97 -5.63 29.08 3.14
C LEU A 97 -6.72 28.23 2.47
N THR A 98 -6.57 27.88 1.18
CA THR A 98 -7.61 27.17 0.40
C THR A 98 -7.36 25.67 0.33
N MET A 99 -6.10 25.25 0.18
CA MET A 99 -5.75 23.85 0.00
C MET A 99 -6.17 22.92 1.17
N PRO A 100 -6.15 23.34 2.45
CA PRO A 100 -6.69 22.51 3.54
C PRO A 100 -8.19 22.21 3.40
N GLN A 101 -8.97 23.17 2.87
CA GLN A 101 -10.40 22.99 2.61
C GLN A 101 -10.63 22.07 1.41
N GLU A 102 -9.80 22.21 0.36
CA GLU A 102 -9.85 21.34 -0.82
C GLU A 102 -9.54 19.89 -0.45
N LEU A 103 -8.52 19.65 0.38
CA LEU A 103 -8.19 18.32 0.88
C LEU A 103 -9.37 17.71 1.66
N ARG A 104 -9.97 18.46 2.58
CA ARG A 104 -11.12 17.98 3.37
C ARG A 104 -12.35 17.69 2.50
N THR A 105 -12.55 18.46 1.43
CA THR A 105 -13.72 18.33 0.55
C THR A 105 -13.56 17.19 -0.46
N ASN A 106 -12.37 17.05 -1.04
CA ASN A 106 -12.11 16.10 -2.14
C ASN A 106 -11.50 14.77 -1.66
N GLY A 107 -10.92 14.74 -0.47
CA GLY A 107 -10.13 13.62 0.05
C GLY A 107 -8.72 13.53 -0.58
N PRO A 108 -7.80 12.76 0.03
CA PRO A 108 -6.39 12.73 -0.37
C PRO A 108 -6.16 12.34 -1.84
N ALA A 109 -6.80 11.27 -2.32
CA ALA A 109 -6.56 10.75 -3.67
C ALA A 109 -6.88 11.80 -4.75
N LYS A 110 -8.04 12.46 -4.65
CA LYS A 110 -8.46 13.47 -5.61
C LYS A 110 -7.66 14.76 -5.43
N PHE A 111 -7.39 15.19 -4.20
CA PHE A 111 -6.53 16.33 -3.91
C PHE A 111 -5.18 16.22 -4.61
N TRP A 112 -4.42 15.15 -4.35
CA TRP A 112 -3.08 14.96 -4.92
C TRP A 112 -3.10 14.80 -6.44
N SER A 113 -4.17 14.24 -7.01
CA SER A 113 -4.32 14.18 -8.48
C SER A 113 -4.44 15.58 -9.12
N GLN A 114 -5.07 16.53 -8.43
CA GLN A 114 -5.38 17.88 -8.92
C GLN A 114 -4.29 18.91 -8.60
N ILE A 115 -3.40 18.63 -7.65
CA ILE A 115 -2.28 19.52 -7.29
C ILE A 115 -1.41 19.84 -8.52
N ASN A 116 -1.00 21.10 -8.64
CA ASN A 116 -0.17 21.56 -9.74
C ASN A 116 1.24 20.95 -9.66
N ALA A 117 1.57 20.10 -10.65
CA ALA A 117 2.87 19.41 -10.71
C ALA A 117 4.06 20.35 -10.97
N HIS A 118 3.82 21.55 -11.52
CA HIS A 118 4.88 22.54 -11.72
C HIS A 118 5.23 23.29 -10.43
N GLN A 119 4.25 23.47 -9.53
CA GLN A 119 4.46 24.17 -8.25
C GLN A 119 4.93 23.20 -7.17
N PHE A 120 4.42 21.96 -7.17
CA PHE A 120 4.71 20.96 -6.14
C PHE A 120 5.21 19.63 -6.73
N PRO A 121 6.29 19.63 -7.55
CA PRO A 121 6.75 18.43 -8.23
C PRO A 121 7.19 17.32 -7.26
N ASN A 122 7.95 17.65 -6.21
CA ASN A 122 8.47 16.66 -5.27
C ASN A 122 7.36 16.12 -4.36
N LEU A 123 6.54 16.99 -3.79
CA LEU A 123 5.41 16.60 -2.94
C LEU A 123 4.41 15.72 -3.70
N LYS A 124 4.01 16.14 -4.90
CA LYS A 124 3.06 15.37 -5.72
C LYS A 124 3.63 14.01 -6.09
N ASN A 125 4.92 13.93 -6.42
CA ASN A 125 5.54 12.67 -6.80
C ASN A 125 5.55 11.66 -5.63
N VAL A 126 5.96 12.11 -4.43
CA VAL A 126 5.90 11.28 -3.21
C VAL A 126 4.46 10.85 -2.94
N ALA A 127 3.52 11.80 -3.00
CA ALA A 127 2.14 11.52 -2.65
C ALA A 127 1.46 10.54 -3.61
N VAL A 128 1.64 10.73 -4.92
CA VAL A 128 1.11 9.84 -5.95
C VAL A 128 1.77 8.47 -5.85
N THR A 129 3.08 8.39 -5.57
CA THR A 129 3.79 7.12 -5.40
C THR A 129 3.19 6.32 -4.25
N VAL A 130 3.02 6.93 -3.08
CA VAL A 130 2.37 6.30 -1.91
C VAL A 130 0.92 5.89 -2.21
N LEU A 131 0.13 6.76 -2.87
CA LEU A 131 -1.26 6.44 -3.20
C LEU A 131 -1.41 5.38 -4.30
N SER A 132 -0.41 5.21 -5.14
CA SER A 132 -0.38 4.21 -6.21
C SER A 132 0.00 2.82 -5.73
N MET A 133 0.59 2.70 -4.54
CA MET A 133 0.88 1.40 -3.93
C MET A 133 -0.45 0.73 -3.55
N PHE A 134 -0.88 -0.18 -4.43
CA PHE A 134 -2.16 -0.88 -4.32
C PHE A 134 -2.31 -1.56 -2.96
N GLY A 135 -3.31 -1.13 -2.18
CA GLY A 135 -3.66 -1.76 -0.90
C GLY A 135 -4.31 -3.15 -1.02
N SER A 136 -4.46 -3.67 -2.25
CA SER A 136 -5.03 -4.99 -2.48
C SER A 136 -4.40 -5.67 -3.70
N THR A 137 -4.27 -6.99 -3.63
CA THR A 137 -3.95 -7.84 -4.77
C THR A 137 -5.16 -8.06 -5.68
N TYR A 138 -6.33 -7.47 -5.39
CA TYR A 138 -7.59 -7.76 -6.11
C TYR A 138 -7.48 -7.52 -7.62
N ILE A 139 -6.85 -6.41 -8.04
CA ILE A 139 -6.64 -6.13 -9.46
C ILE A 139 -5.71 -7.18 -10.09
N CYS A 140 -4.68 -7.60 -9.36
CA CYS A 140 -3.78 -8.68 -9.79
C CYS A 140 -4.55 -10.02 -9.87
N GLU A 141 -5.35 -10.36 -8.87
CA GLU A 141 -6.18 -11.58 -8.82
C GLU A 141 -7.21 -11.63 -9.95
N SER A 142 -7.89 -10.52 -10.19
CA SER A 142 -8.78 -10.35 -11.34
C SER A 142 -8.03 -10.55 -12.65
N SER A 143 -6.85 -9.95 -12.79
CA SER A 143 -5.98 -10.11 -13.97
C SER A 143 -5.56 -11.56 -14.19
N PHE A 144 -5.17 -12.27 -13.14
CA PHE A 144 -4.82 -13.70 -13.20
C PHE A 144 -6.04 -14.56 -13.55
N SER A 145 -7.21 -14.24 -13.01
CA SER A 145 -8.46 -14.92 -13.36
C SER A 145 -8.80 -14.76 -14.84
N HIS A 146 -8.73 -13.54 -15.38
CA HIS A 146 -8.91 -13.27 -16.81
C HIS A 146 -7.86 -13.99 -17.67
N MET A 147 -6.60 -14.00 -17.24
CA MET A 147 -5.54 -14.75 -17.93
C MET A 147 -5.86 -16.23 -18.00
N ASN A 148 -6.29 -16.83 -16.89
CA ASN A 148 -6.66 -18.24 -16.85
C ASN A 148 -7.86 -18.51 -17.75
N ALA A 149 -8.89 -17.66 -17.76
CA ALA A 149 -10.02 -17.79 -18.67
C ALA A 149 -9.60 -17.73 -20.15
N ILE A 150 -8.73 -16.78 -20.53
CA ILE A 150 -8.20 -16.63 -21.89
C ILE A 150 -7.37 -17.86 -22.30
N LYS A 151 -6.45 -18.32 -21.43
CA LYS A 151 -5.62 -19.51 -21.68
C LYS A 151 -6.45 -20.78 -21.79
N THR A 152 -7.54 -20.91 -21.04
CA THR A 152 -8.39 -22.12 -21.07
C THR A 152 -9.21 -22.17 -22.36
N ASN A 153 -9.72 -21.03 -22.83
CA ASN A 153 -10.53 -20.93 -24.05
C ASN A 153 -9.70 -21.02 -25.35
N LEU A 154 -8.47 -20.51 -25.36
CA LEU A 154 -7.63 -20.42 -26.57
C LEU A 154 -6.36 -21.30 -26.49
N ARG A 155 -6.41 -22.37 -25.67
CA ARG A 155 -5.26 -23.20 -25.28
C ARG A 155 -4.43 -23.76 -26.44
N SER A 156 -5.03 -23.93 -27.61
CA SER A 156 -4.38 -24.48 -28.81
C SER A 156 -3.79 -23.44 -29.77
N SER A 157 -3.99 -22.12 -29.55
CA SER A 157 -3.62 -21.06 -30.51
C SER A 157 -2.86 -19.88 -29.90
N LEU A 158 -2.57 -19.87 -28.59
CA LEU A 158 -1.93 -18.75 -27.91
C LEU A 158 -0.39 -18.82 -27.97
N THR A 159 0.21 -17.83 -28.62
CA THR A 159 1.61 -17.45 -28.40
C THR A 159 1.71 -16.37 -27.32
N GLU A 160 2.87 -16.22 -26.68
CA GLU A 160 3.09 -15.27 -25.56
C GLU A 160 2.69 -13.83 -25.91
N SER A 161 2.95 -13.39 -27.15
CA SER A 161 2.58 -12.08 -27.66
C SER A 161 1.07 -11.86 -27.77
N THR A 162 0.33 -12.88 -28.22
CA THR A 162 -1.14 -12.82 -28.33
C THR A 162 -1.82 -12.79 -26.95
N LEU A 163 -1.26 -13.50 -25.97
CA LEU A 163 -1.75 -13.47 -24.59
C LEU A 163 -1.64 -12.08 -23.95
N HIS A 164 -0.50 -11.41 -24.13
CA HIS A 164 -0.27 -10.07 -23.62
C HIS A 164 -1.29 -9.08 -24.19
N TYR A 165 -1.59 -9.17 -25.49
CA TYR A 165 -2.58 -8.29 -26.13
C TYR A 165 -3.99 -8.52 -25.60
N CYS A 166 -4.41 -9.78 -25.45
CA CYS A 166 -5.72 -10.13 -24.89
C CYS A 166 -5.88 -9.66 -23.44
N LEU A 167 -4.84 -9.81 -22.61
CA LEU A 167 -4.84 -9.32 -21.24
C LEU A 167 -4.97 -7.80 -21.16
N ARG A 168 -4.25 -7.08 -22.02
CA ARG A 168 -4.31 -5.63 -22.05
C ARG A 168 -5.72 -5.13 -22.41
N ILE A 169 -6.39 -5.78 -23.36
CA ILE A 169 -7.78 -5.47 -23.72
C ILE A 169 -8.71 -5.72 -22.53
N ALA A 170 -8.65 -6.91 -21.91
CA ALA A 170 -9.54 -7.30 -20.82
C ALA A 170 -9.40 -6.46 -19.54
N LEU A 171 -8.25 -5.82 -19.34
CA LEU A 171 -7.97 -4.97 -18.18
C LEU A 171 -8.18 -3.48 -18.45
N SER A 172 -8.42 -3.10 -19.71
CA SER A 172 -8.67 -1.71 -20.13
C SER A 172 -10.15 -1.36 -20.30
N SER A 173 -11.04 -2.37 -20.22
CA SER A 173 -12.51 -2.26 -20.30
C SER A 173 -13.14 -2.09 -18.92
#